data_AF-A0A1Q3HCF3-F1
#
_entry.id   AF-A0A1Q3HCF3-F1
#
_cell.length_a   1.000
_cell.length_b   1.000
_cell.length_c   1.000
_cell.angle_alpha   90.00
_cell.angle_beta   90.00
_cell.angle_gamma   90.00
#
_symmetry.space_group_name_H-M   'P 1'
#
loop_
_entity.id
_entity.type
_entity.pdbx_description
1 polymer ?
#
loop_
_entity_poly.entity_id
_entity_poly.type
_entity_poly.pdbx_seq_one_letter_code
_entity_poly.pdbx_strand_id
1 'polypeptide(L)'
;MLVPVTDGAMIVASDYSGQHKEASHEAYSFLVTTDQALDAWLPSLRAFRQRWLPDSRRISFKKLNEPVRWRALPAFLETVGNLSGNLITILIDRRVGSFMAGGPDATVDAFPDCFSAHANRGTVEKMFRLASFVALILSGLRREDQVSNWISDHDEALDTHDKREQFARLATYLTFGLTGWRKPADHWFGTTESPMAPYWSEDVAAVPDLVAGAYCQMSGFLPAFLGMKTWQVRMAPSSVEDRRAHAIGDWLANGRATLRHVLLRLEQDGNGEVRSSAQAFMGST
;
A
#
# COMPACT_ATOMS: atom_id res chain seq x y z
N MET A 1 -12.92 7.67 -8.59
CA MET A 1 -12.00 8.83 -8.75
C MET A 1 -11.35 9.08 -7.40
N LEU A 2 -10.05 9.33 -7.35
CA LEU A 2 -9.31 9.61 -6.11
C LEU A 2 -9.78 10.93 -5.49
N VAL A 3 -9.63 11.08 -4.18
CA VAL A 3 -9.91 12.32 -3.45
C VAL A 3 -8.63 13.13 -3.24
N PRO A 4 -8.70 14.47 -3.18
CA PRO A 4 -7.58 15.29 -2.77
C PRO A 4 -7.11 14.93 -1.35
N VAL A 5 -5.80 15.03 -1.12
CA VAL A 5 -5.16 14.79 0.20
C VAL A 5 -4.25 15.96 0.55
N THR A 6 -4.74 17.18 0.34
CA THR A 6 -3.96 18.43 0.46
C THR A 6 -4.20 19.19 1.76
N ASP A 7 -5.17 18.77 2.56
CA ASP A 7 -5.59 19.48 3.78
C ASP A 7 -4.84 18.93 5.00
N GLY A 8 -3.79 19.65 5.41
CA GLY A 8 -2.88 19.24 6.49
C GLY A 8 -1.70 18.40 6.01
N ALA A 9 -1.07 17.67 6.93
CA ALA A 9 0.04 16.78 6.61
C ALA A 9 -0.47 15.49 5.94
N MET A 10 0.17 15.07 4.86
CA MET A 10 -0.15 13.82 4.18
C MET A 10 0.33 12.64 5.03
N ILE A 11 -0.55 11.66 5.26
CA ILE A 11 -0.21 10.40 5.93
C ILE A 11 -0.28 9.29 4.90
N VAL A 12 0.78 8.49 4.81
CA VAL A 12 0.84 7.30 3.97
C VAL A 12 1.17 6.11 4.85
N ALA A 13 0.28 5.12 4.89
CA ALA A 13 0.58 3.83 5.51
C ALA A 13 0.67 2.75 4.44
N SER A 14 1.60 1.80 4.58
CA SER A 14 1.77 0.73 3.59
C SER A 14 2.06 -0.62 4.20
N ASP A 15 1.64 -1.65 3.46
CA ASP A 15 2.03 -3.04 3.69
C ASP A 15 2.00 -3.83 2.37
N TYR A 16 2.60 -5.01 2.37
CA TYR A 16 2.93 -5.77 1.17
C TYR A 16 2.67 -7.27 1.33
N SER A 17 2.24 -7.91 0.25
CA SER A 17 1.97 -9.35 0.23
C SER A 17 2.53 -10.02 -1.03
N GLY A 18 2.56 -11.36 -1.05
CA GLY A 18 3.00 -12.14 -2.21
C GLY A 18 4.52 -12.35 -2.33
N GLN A 19 5.29 -12.05 -1.28
CA GLN A 19 6.76 -12.18 -1.30
C GLN A 19 7.27 -13.64 -1.22
N HIS A 20 6.41 -14.62 -0.97
CA HIS A 20 6.78 -16.04 -0.95
C HIS A 20 6.83 -16.64 -2.37
N LYS A 21 7.69 -17.64 -2.58
CA LYS A 21 8.02 -18.18 -3.93
C LYS A 21 6.82 -18.67 -4.75
N GLU A 22 5.76 -19.14 -4.09
CA GLU A 22 4.58 -19.72 -4.74
C GLU A 22 3.55 -18.66 -5.17
N ALA A 23 3.66 -17.41 -4.71
CA ALA A 23 2.75 -16.35 -5.12
C ALA A 23 3.00 -15.94 -6.57
N SER A 24 1.93 -15.91 -7.38
CA SER A 24 1.97 -15.43 -8.76
C SER A 24 2.13 -13.92 -8.88
N HIS A 25 1.69 -13.17 -7.85
CA HIS A 25 1.74 -11.72 -7.82
C HIS A 25 2.23 -11.20 -6.48
N GLU A 26 2.87 -10.04 -6.52
CA GLU A 26 3.19 -9.22 -5.35
C GLU A 26 2.23 -8.03 -5.28
N ALA A 27 1.71 -7.74 -4.09
CA ALA A 27 0.81 -6.61 -3.87
C ALA A 27 1.48 -5.59 -2.93
N TYR A 28 1.51 -4.33 -3.34
CA TYR A 28 1.98 -3.19 -2.54
C TYR A 28 0.80 -2.26 -2.33
N SER A 29 0.29 -2.20 -1.10
CA SER A 29 -0.90 -1.39 -0.78
C SER A 29 -0.51 -0.17 0.04
N PHE A 30 -1.12 0.96 -0.29
CA PHE A 30 -0.87 2.26 0.32
C PHE A 30 -2.20 2.91 0.69
N LEU A 31 -2.40 3.16 1.98
CA LEU A 31 -3.46 4.05 2.45
C LEU A 31 -2.90 5.47 2.54
N VAL A 32 -3.49 6.38 1.78
CA VAL A 32 -3.10 7.79 1.68
C VAL A 32 -4.23 8.67 2.20
N THR A 33 -3.97 9.41 3.26
CA THR A 33 -4.93 10.31 3.90
C THR A 33 -4.23 11.57 4.40
N THR A 34 -4.88 12.38 5.22
CA THR A 34 -4.27 13.51 5.92
C THR A 34 -4.45 13.37 7.42
N ASP A 35 -3.60 14.05 8.20
CA ASP A 35 -3.75 14.17 9.65
C ASP A 35 -5.12 14.70 10.05
N GLN A 36 -5.67 15.70 9.34
CA GLN A 36 -7.00 16.23 9.59
C GLN A 36 -8.11 15.21 9.36
N ALA A 37 -8.04 14.45 8.25
CA ALA A 37 -9.00 13.39 7.96
C ALA A 37 -8.89 12.25 8.97
N LEU A 38 -7.67 11.94 9.40
CA LEU A 38 -7.41 10.93 10.42
C LEU A 38 -7.96 11.36 11.77
N ASP A 39 -7.74 12.59 12.20
CA ASP A 39 -8.27 13.15 13.46
C ASP A 39 -9.80 13.08 13.53
N ALA A 40 -10.48 13.36 12.42
CA ALA A 40 -11.94 13.21 12.32
C ALA A 40 -12.40 11.74 12.41
N TRP A 41 -11.57 10.80 11.96
CA TRP A 41 -11.88 9.37 11.93
C TRP A 41 -11.53 8.62 13.24
N LEU A 42 -10.51 9.07 13.97
CA LEU A 42 -10.01 8.43 15.19
C LEU A 42 -11.09 8.14 16.25
N PRO A 43 -12.10 9.00 16.51
CA PRO A 43 -13.20 8.68 17.42
C PRO A 43 -13.97 7.41 17.03
N SER A 44 -14.24 7.22 15.74
CA SER A 44 -14.93 6.03 15.21
C SER A 44 -14.07 4.78 15.37
N LEU A 45 -12.76 4.89 15.09
CA LEU A 45 -11.82 3.79 15.33
C LEU A 45 -11.77 3.39 16.82
N ARG A 46 -11.74 4.36 17.74
CA ARG A 46 -11.77 4.09 19.19
C ARG A 46 -13.05 3.37 19.60
N ALA A 47 -14.21 3.81 19.11
CA ALA A 47 -15.49 3.17 19.38
C ALA A 47 -15.51 1.73 18.84
N PHE A 48 -14.96 1.50 17.64
CA PHE A 48 -14.79 0.17 17.08
C PHE A 48 -13.93 -0.71 18.00
N ARG A 49 -12.73 -0.25 18.41
CA ARG A 49 -11.82 -1.05 19.26
C ARG A 49 -12.44 -1.39 20.60
N GLN A 50 -13.10 -0.43 21.27
CA GLN A 50 -13.78 -0.67 22.55
C GLN A 50 -14.87 -1.74 22.45
N ARG A 51 -15.61 -1.77 21.33
CA ARG A 51 -16.72 -2.69 21.14
C ARG A 51 -16.29 -4.08 20.65
N TRP A 52 -15.33 -4.15 19.74
CA TRP A 52 -15.02 -5.37 18.99
C TRP A 52 -13.67 -5.99 19.37
N LEU A 53 -12.71 -5.21 19.86
CA LEU A 53 -11.35 -5.64 20.20
C LEU A 53 -10.88 -5.04 21.55
N PRO A 54 -11.62 -5.26 22.66
CA PRO A 54 -11.32 -4.65 23.95
C PRO A 54 -9.98 -5.13 24.55
N ASP A 55 -9.47 -6.27 24.08
CA ASP A 55 -8.19 -6.84 24.50
C ASP A 55 -7.00 -6.33 23.68
N SER A 56 -7.20 -5.29 22.87
CA SER A 56 -6.16 -4.64 22.07
C SER A 56 -5.49 -5.53 21.03
N ARG A 57 -6.10 -6.65 20.64
CA ARG A 57 -5.55 -7.51 19.59
C ARG A 57 -5.48 -6.75 18.25
N ARG A 58 -4.34 -6.83 17.56
CA ARG A 58 -4.15 -6.24 16.21
C ARG A 58 -4.96 -6.99 15.16
N ILE A 59 -5.46 -6.30 14.14
CA ILE A 59 -6.05 -6.92 12.94
C ILE A 59 -4.94 -7.16 11.92
N SER A 60 -4.94 -8.33 11.28
CA SER A 60 -4.12 -8.58 10.10
C SER A 60 -4.71 -9.69 9.23
N PHE A 61 -4.42 -9.70 7.93
CA PHE A 61 -4.98 -10.62 6.94
C PHE A 61 -4.69 -12.07 7.31
N LYS A 62 -3.44 -12.36 7.71
CA LYS A 62 -3.00 -13.69 8.15
C LYS A 62 -3.78 -14.18 9.37
N LYS A 63 -4.17 -13.28 10.28
CA LYS A 63 -4.86 -13.61 11.53
C LYS A 63 -6.39 -13.57 11.43
N LEU A 64 -6.97 -13.20 10.27
CA LEU A 64 -8.43 -13.13 10.09
C LEU A 64 -9.18 -14.46 10.22
N ASN A 65 -8.47 -15.59 10.20
CA ASN A 65 -9.10 -16.89 10.48
C ASN A 65 -9.50 -17.07 11.95
N GLU A 66 -8.99 -16.22 12.86
CA GLU A 66 -9.37 -16.24 14.26
C GLU A 66 -10.81 -15.72 14.46
N PRO A 67 -11.68 -16.43 15.19
CA PRO A 67 -13.12 -16.09 15.29
C PRO A 67 -13.45 -14.68 15.79
N VAL A 68 -12.63 -14.09 16.66
CA VAL A 68 -12.89 -12.73 17.17
C VAL A 68 -12.60 -11.70 16.08
N ARG A 69 -11.43 -11.79 15.42
CA ARG A 69 -11.07 -10.92 14.29
C ARG A 69 -12.04 -11.07 13.12
N TRP A 70 -12.45 -12.31 12.82
CA TRP A 70 -13.42 -12.57 11.77
C TRP A 70 -14.75 -11.86 12.02
N ARG A 71 -15.28 -11.94 13.25
CA ARG A 71 -16.53 -11.25 13.62
C ARG A 71 -16.39 -9.72 13.63
N ALA A 72 -15.20 -9.21 13.94
CA ALA A 72 -14.92 -7.77 13.94
C ALA A 72 -14.71 -7.20 12.53
N LEU A 73 -14.34 -8.03 11.54
CA LEU A 73 -13.94 -7.58 10.21
C LEU A 73 -15.00 -6.70 9.51
N PRO A 74 -16.30 -7.07 9.45
CA PRO A 74 -17.29 -6.21 8.78
C PRO A 74 -17.38 -4.82 9.42
N ALA A 75 -17.38 -4.73 10.75
CA ALA A 75 -17.42 -3.46 11.47
C ALA A 75 -16.12 -2.66 11.30
N PHE A 76 -14.97 -3.33 11.18
CA PHE A 76 -13.70 -2.67 10.89
C PHE A 76 -13.72 -2.07 9.48
N LEU A 77 -14.13 -2.84 8.46
CA LEU A 77 -14.19 -2.38 7.08
C LEU A 77 -15.20 -1.22 6.89
N GLU A 78 -16.34 -1.27 7.59
CA GLU A 78 -17.28 -0.14 7.64
C GLU A 78 -16.63 1.10 8.27
N THR A 79 -15.93 0.92 9.40
CA THR A 79 -15.21 2.01 10.07
C THR A 79 -14.16 2.62 9.13
N VAL A 80 -13.34 1.79 8.49
CA VAL A 80 -12.31 2.20 7.53
C VAL A 80 -12.92 2.89 6.30
N GLY A 81 -14.08 2.43 5.83
CA GLY A 81 -14.80 3.05 4.71
C GLY A 81 -15.19 4.52 4.95
N ASN A 82 -15.28 4.94 6.22
CA ASN A 82 -15.60 6.32 6.59
C ASN A 82 -14.36 7.25 6.62
N LEU A 83 -13.14 6.72 6.52
CA LEU A 83 -11.93 7.52 6.45
C LEU A 83 -11.86 8.24 5.09
N SER A 84 -11.67 9.56 5.09
CA SER A 84 -11.39 10.29 3.86
C SER A 84 -9.97 10.01 3.40
N GLY A 85 -9.81 9.50 2.18
CA GLY A 85 -8.50 9.17 1.64
C GLY A 85 -8.56 8.25 0.43
N ASN A 86 -7.38 7.77 0.04
CA ASN A 86 -7.17 6.90 -1.10
C ASN A 86 -6.45 5.62 -0.67
N LEU A 87 -6.98 4.48 -1.06
CA LEU A 87 -6.36 3.17 -0.93
C LEU A 87 -5.86 2.74 -2.30
N ILE A 88 -4.55 2.77 -2.49
CA ILE A 88 -3.88 2.51 -3.77
C ILE A 88 -3.13 1.21 -3.63
N THR A 89 -3.48 0.20 -4.43
CA THR A 89 -2.73 -1.05 -4.49
C THR A 89 -2.05 -1.20 -5.84
N ILE A 90 -0.78 -1.58 -5.84
CA ILE A 90 -0.02 -1.95 -7.02
C ILE A 90 0.18 -3.47 -6.98
N LEU A 91 -0.48 -4.18 -7.89
CA LEU A 91 -0.39 -5.63 -8.04
C LEU A 91 0.52 -5.96 -9.24
N ILE A 92 1.61 -6.66 -8.97
CA ILE A 92 2.68 -6.92 -9.92
C ILE A 92 2.72 -8.40 -10.21
N ASP A 93 2.55 -8.77 -11.48
CA ASP A 93 2.82 -10.12 -11.95
C ASP A 93 4.32 -10.43 -11.78
N ARG A 94 4.65 -11.58 -11.17
CA ARG A 94 6.06 -12.00 -10.98
C ARG A 94 6.89 -12.00 -12.26
N ARG A 95 6.25 -12.18 -13.42
CA ARG A 95 6.92 -12.18 -14.71
C ARG A 95 7.56 -10.83 -15.04
N VAL A 96 7.01 -9.71 -14.56
CA VAL A 96 7.52 -8.33 -14.76
C VAL A 96 9.02 -8.22 -14.45
N GLY A 97 9.51 -9.03 -13.51
CA GLY A 97 10.95 -9.11 -13.22
C GLY A 97 11.46 -7.91 -12.44
N SER A 98 12.71 -7.54 -12.67
CA SER A 98 13.41 -6.45 -11.97
C SER A 98 13.04 -5.08 -12.54
N PHE A 99 12.92 -4.08 -11.65
CA PHE A 99 12.68 -2.69 -12.05
C PHE A 99 13.98 -1.93 -12.33
N MET A 100 15.13 -2.57 -12.09
CA MET A 100 16.44 -1.97 -12.16
C MET A 100 17.08 -2.23 -13.52
N ALA A 101 17.26 -1.18 -14.32
CA ALA A 101 18.04 -1.28 -15.55
C ALA A 101 19.51 -1.60 -15.20
N GLY A 102 20.03 -2.74 -15.64
CA GLY A 102 21.38 -3.21 -15.29
C GLY A 102 21.47 -3.99 -13.98
N GLY A 103 20.35 -4.15 -13.25
CA GLY A 103 20.26 -4.96 -12.05
C GLY A 103 20.73 -4.27 -10.75
N PRO A 104 20.80 -5.05 -9.65
CA PRO A 104 21.11 -4.52 -8.32
C PRO A 104 22.46 -3.81 -8.24
N ASP A 105 23.51 -4.38 -8.83
CA ASP A 105 24.88 -3.86 -8.70
C ASP A 105 24.99 -2.46 -9.36
N ALA A 106 24.42 -2.29 -10.56
CA ALA A 106 24.34 -0.98 -11.23
C ALA A 106 23.49 0.05 -10.45
N THR A 107 22.49 -0.41 -9.70
CA THR A 107 21.66 0.48 -8.86
C THR A 107 22.41 0.92 -7.61
N VAL A 108 23.21 0.04 -7.00
CA VAL A 108 24.11 0.40 -5.90
C VAL A 108 25.12 1.44 -6.38
N ASP A 109 25.71 1.26 -7.56
CA ASP A 109 26.65 2.22 -8.15
C ASP A 109 26.00 3.58 -8.45
N ALA A 110 24.74 3.58 -8.88
CA ALA A 110 23.99 4.81 -9.16
C ALA A 110 23.56 5.55 -7.88
N PHE A 111 23.36 4.85 -6.77
CA PHE A 111 22.91 5.40 -5.49
C PHE A 111 23.78 4.93 -4.31
N PRO A 112 25.08 5.27 -4.29
CA PRO A 112 26.05 4.72 -3.34
C PRO A 112 25.84 5.17 -1.89
N ASP A 113 25.07 6.23 -1.67
CA ASP A 113 24.68 6.74 -0.35
C ASP A 113 23.33 6.20 0.15
N CYS A 114 22.59 5.50 -0.73
CA CYS A 114 21.33 4.83 -0.44
C CYS A 114 21.50 3.33 -0.23
N PHE A 115 22.62 2.74 -0.65
CA PHE A 115 22.89 1.32 -0.49
C PHE A 115 24.32 1.06 -0.06
N SER A 116 24.51 0.13 0.88
CA SER A 116 25.86 -0.38 1.16
C SER A 116 26.39 -1.19 -0.02
N ALA A 117 27.69 -1.14 -0.29
CA ALA A 117 28.33 -1.93 -1.36
C ALA A 117 28.07 -3.45 -1.28
N HIS A 118 27.78 -3.97 -0.09
CA HIS A 118 27.49 -5.38 0.16
C HIS A 118 26.00 -5.65 0.43
N ALA A 119 25.11 -4.72 0.04
CA ALA A 119 23.68 -4.88 0.26
C ALA A 119 23.17 -6.15 -0.43
N ASN A 120 22.28 -6.88 0.24
CA ASN A 120 21.66 -8.04 -0.37
C ASN A 120 20.85 -7.59 -1.59
N ARG A 121 21.06 -8.24 -2.74
CA ARG A 121 20.41 -7.93 -4.01
C ARG A 121 18.88 -7.89 -3.93
N GLY A 122 18.27 -8.78 -3.15
CA GLY A 122 16.83 -8.79 -2.89
C GLY A 122 16.36 -7.58 -2.09
N THR A 123 17.15 -7.15 -1.10
CA THR A 123 16.88 -5.92 -0.34
C THR A 123 16.98 -4.68 -1.24
N VAL A 124 17.98 -4.61 -2.12
CA VAL A 124 18.13 -3.49 -3.09
C VAL A 124 16.91 -3.40 -4.01
N GLU A 125 16.51 -4.51 -4.64
CA GLU A 125 15.31 -4.55 -5.50
C GLU A 125 14.05 -4.12 -4.74
N LYS A 126 13.85 -4.65 -3.54
CA LYS A 126 12.67 -4.37 -2.72
C LYS A 126 12.61 -2.90 -2.30
N MET A 127 13.72 -2.35 -1.81
CA MET A 127 13.82 -0.93 -1.43
C MET A 127 13.63 -0.02 -2.64
N PHE A 128 14.27 -0.31 -3.78
CA PHE A 128 14.14 0.50 -4.99
C PHE A 128 12.72 0.52 -5.52
N ARG A 129 12.07 -0.64 -5.57
CA ARG A 129 10.67 -0.78 -6.00
C ARG A 129 9.73 -0.01 -5.08
N LEU A 130 9.87 -0.20 -3.76
CA LEU A 130 9.06 0.50 -2.77
C LEU A 130 9.27 2.02 -2.84
N ALA A 131 10.51 2.48 -2.93
CA ALA A 131 10.84 3.90 -3.04
C ALA A 131 10.28 4.52 -4.32
N SER A 132 10.28 3.77 -5.43
CA SER A 132 9.67 4.19 -6.70
C SER A 132 8.16 4.39 -6.56
N PHE A 133 7.46 3.49 -5.85
CA PHE A 133 6.02 3.62 -5.62
C PHE A 133 5.68 4.76 -4.67
N VAL A 134 6.46 4.93 -3.60
CA VAL A 134 6.30 6.10 -2.72
C VAL A 134 6.53 7.38 -3.51
N ALA A 135 7.58 7.46 -4.33
CA ALA A 135 7.84 8.63 -5.17
C ALA A 135 6.70 8.90 -6.18
N LEU A 136 6.13 7.86 -6.78
CA LEU A 136 4.95 7.98 -7.66
C LEU A 136 3.72 8.52 -6.91
N ILE A 137 3.45 8.03 -5.70
CA ILE A 137 2.33 8.49 -4.88
C ILE A 137 2.53 9.94 -4.46
N LEU A 138 3.72 10.30 -3.99
CA LEU A 138 4.03 11.66 -3.56
C LEU A 138 3.91 12.63 -4.74
N SER A 139 4.56 12.33 -5.87
CA SER A 139 4.52 13.18 -7.07
C SER A 139 3.12 13.41 -7.62
N GLY A 140 2.21 12.43 -7.46
CA GLY A 140 0.84 12.53 -7.96
C GLY A 140 -0.16 13.18 -7.00
N LEU A 141 0.04 13.07 -5.68
CA LEU A 141 -1.00 13.40 -4.69
C LEU A 141 -0.59 14.46 -3.66
N ARG A 142 0.71 14.62 -3.41
CA ARG A 142 1.23 15.56 -2.42
C ARG A 142 1.50 16.91 -3.08
N ARG A 143 1.28 18.01 -2.38
CA ARG A 143 1.83 19.32 -2.81
C ARG A 143 3.30 19.44 -2.42
N GLU A 144 4.06 20.17 -3.21
CA GLU A 144 5.48 20.42 -2.98
C GLU A 144 5.80 20.90 -1.55
N ASP A 145 4.97 21.79 -0.98
CA ASP A 145 5.17 22.41 0.34
C ASP A 145 4.47 21.67 1.49
N GLN A 146 3.86 20.52 1.21
CA GLN A 146 3.07 19.78 2.19
C GLN A 146 3.96 18.83 2.97
N VAL A 147 3.86 18.79 4.30
CA VAL A 147 4.55 17.77 5.12
C VAL A 147 3.96 16.39 4.82
N SER A 148 4.80 15.35 4.82
CA SER A 148 4.35 13.96 4.64
C SER A 148 4.97 12.99 5.64
N ASN A 149 4.15 12.09 6.20
CA ASN A 149 4.59 11.02 7.09
C ASN A 149 4.27 9.67 6.44
N TRP A 150 5.28 8.84 6.27
CA TRP A 150 5.13 7.48 5.77
C TRP A 150 5.39 6.46 6.88
N ILE A 151 4.48 5.51 7.05
CA ILE A 151 4.54 4.42 8.03
C ILE A 151 4.38 3.09 7.30
N SER A 152 5.41 2.25 7.37
CA SER A 152 5.29 0.84 6.97
C SER A 152 4.93 -0.03 8.18
N ASP A 153 4.21 -1.13 7.98
CA ASP A 153 4.32 -2.24 8.94
C ASP A 153 5.77 -2.78 8.94
N HIS A 154 6.19 -3.47 10.01
CA HIS A 154 7.58 -3.89 10.17
C HIS A 154 8.04 -4.77 8.99
N ASP A 155 8.95 -4.24 8.17
CA ASP A 155 9.50 -4.89 6.99
C ASP A 155 11.02 -5.05 7.13
N GLU A 156 11.56 -6.21 6.74
CA GLU A 156 13.00 -6.51 6.76
C GLU A 156 13.84 -5.48 5.97
N ALA A 157 13.28 -4.86 4.93
CA ALA A 157 13.95 -3.80 4.17
C ALA A 157 14.07 -2.48 4.96
N LEU A 158 13.44 -2.37 6.13
CA LEU A 158 13.30 -1.16 6.95
C LEU A 158 13.50 -1.45 8.45
N ASP A 159 14.01 -2.63 8.81
CA ASP A 159 14.10 -3.11 10.19
C ASP A 159 15.11 -2.32 11.04
N THR A 160 16.21 -1.86 10.44
CA THR A 160 17.23 -1.02 11.10
C THR A 160 17.05 0.47 10.82
N HIS A 161 17.62 1.31 11.69
CA HIS A 161 17.65 2.76 11.49
C HIS A 161 18.37 3.12 10.17
N ASP A 162 19.53 2.52 9.91
CA ASP A 162 20.33 2.77 8.71
C ASP A 162 19.56 2.45 7.43
N LYS A 163 18.84 1.31 7.39
CA LYS A 163 18.01 0.94 6.23
C LYS A 163 16.87 1.94 6.00
N ARG A 164 16.26 2.46 7.08
CA ARG A 164 15.22 3.49 6.98
C ARG A 164 15.77 4.82 6.46
N GLU A 165 16.95 5.21 6.89
CA GLU A 165 17.61 6.42 6.39
C GLU A 165 17.99 6.28 4.91
N GLN A 166 18.57 5.14 4.53
CA GLN A 166 18.86 4.76 3.15
C GLN A 166 17.61 4.81 2.27
N PHE A 167 16.51 4.21 2.72
CA PHE A 167 15.22 4.27 2.04
C PHE A 167 14.72 5.71 1.89
N ALA A 168 14.78 6.50 2.95
CA ALA A 168 14.33 7.89 2.95
C ALA A 168 15.08 8.73 1.91
N ARG A 169 16.41 8.57 1.82
CA ARG A 169 17.23 9.23 0.79
C ARG A 169 16.81 8.80 -0.62
N LEU A 170 16.68 7.51 -0.86
CA LEU A 170 16.31 6.98 -2.16
C LEU A 170 14.93 7.48 -2.61
N ALA A 171 13.91 7.37 -1.74
CA ALA A 171 12.57 7.87 -2.02
C ALA A 171 12.56 9.39 -2.27
N THR A 172 13.39 10.14 -1.56
CA THR A 172 13.57 11.59 -1.77
C THR A 172 14.19 11.89 -3.12
N TYR A 173 15.27 11.20 -3.50
CA TYR A 173 15.92 11.37 -4.81
C TYR A 173 15.00 11.04 -5.98
N LEU A 174 14.27 9.93 -5.89
CA LEU A 174 13.29 9.55 -6.91
C LEU A 174 12.15 10.56 -7.00
N THR A 175 11.61 11.02 -5.86
CA THR A 175 10.56 12.05 -5.84
C THR A 175 11.06 13.35 -6.45
N PHE A 176 12.27 13.79 -6.09
CA PHE A 176 12.90 14.98 -6.65
C PHE A 176 13.12 14.84 -8.16
N GLY A 177 13.63 13.71 -8.62
CA GLY A 177 13.84 13.45 -10.05
C GLY A 177 12.55 13.47 -10.87
N LEU A 178 11.44 12.98 -10.31
CA LEU A 178 10.13 12.97 -10.97
C LEU A 178 9.44 14.35 -10.99
N THR A 179 9.69 15.19 -9.99
CA THR A 179 8.89 16.40 -9.75
C THR A 179 9.65 17.71 -9.97
N GLY A 180 10.97 17.71 -9.79
CA GLY A 180 11.80 18.92 -9.77
C GLY A 180 11.56 19.84 -8.58
N TRP A 181 10.87 19.39 -7.53
CA TRP A 181 10.51 20.16 -6.35
C TRP A 181 11.71 20.81 -5.66
N ARG A 182 11.57 22.08 -5.29
CA ARG A 182 12.59 22.95 -4.69
C ARG A 182 12.19 23.50 -3.33
N LYS A 183 10.90 23.55 -2.99
CA LYS A 183 10.48 24.03 -1.67
C LYS A 183 10.78 22.97 -0.60
N PRO A 184 11.25 23.38 0.58
CA PRO A 184 11.43 22.46 1.69
C PRO A 184 10.07 22.00 2.19
N ALA A 185 9.94 20.71 2.46
CA ALA A 185 8.83 20.14 3.19
C ALA A 185 9.26 18.83 3.83
N ASP A 186 9.01 18.71 5.14
CA ASP A 186 9.46 17.56 5.92
C ASP A 186 8.83 16.27 5.41
N HIS A 187 9.66 15.24 5.28
CA HIS A 187 9.20 13.90 5.01
C HIS A 187 9.74 12.93 6.05
N TRP A 188 8.86 12.46 6.91
CA TRP A 188 9.20 11.46 7.91
C TRP A 188 8.92 10.06 7.38
N PHE A 189 9.84 9.14 7.63
CA PHE A 189 9.72 7.73 7.29
C PHE A 189 9.90 6.90 8.56
N GLY A 190 8.95 6.00 8.83
CA GLY A 190 9.04 5.13 9.99
C GLY A 190 8.26 3.83 9.85
N THR A 191 8.25 3.08 10.94
CA THR A 191 7.53 1.81 11.06
C THR A 191 6.56 1.84 12.24
N THR A 192 5.59 0.94 12.24
CA THR A 192 4.64 0.71 13.35
C THR A 192 5.34 0.40 14.67
N GLU A 193 6.57 -0.12 14.64
CA GLU A 193 7.38 -0.42 15.83
C GLU A 193 8.29 0.72 16.29
N SER A 194 8.30 1.85 15.56
CA SER A 194 9.09 3.01 15.97
C SER A 194 8.65 3.50 17.36
N PRO A 195 9.57 3.88 18.26
CA PRO A 195 9.20 4.47 19.56
C PRO A 195 8.33 5.72 19.45
N MET A 196 8.40 6.40 18.31
CA MET A 196 7.60 7.60 18.00
C MET A 196 6.35 7.27 17.17
N ALA A 197 6.07 5.99 16.91
CA ALA A 197 4.90 5.58 16.15
C ALA A 197 3.62 6.01 16.88
N PRO A 198 2.69 6.69 16.19
CA PRO A 198 1.40 7.05 16.78
C PRO A 198 0.62 5.80 17.19
N TYR A 199 -0.17 5.88 18.26
CA TYR A 199 -0.95 4.74 18.76
C TYR A 199 -1.93 4.15 17.74
N TRP A 200 -2.35 4.95 16.75
CA TRP A 200 -3.25 4.53 15.67
C TRP A 200 -2.53 3.87 14.49
N SER A 201 -1.20 3.92 14.44
CA SER A 201 -0.39 3.49 13.30
C SER A 201 -0.64 2.05 12.90
N GLU A 202 -0.80 1.16 13.88
CA GLU A 202 -1.10 -0.26 13.64
C GLU A 202 -2.46 -0.48 12.97
N ASP A 203 -3.51 0.26 13.38
CA ASP A 203 -4.82 0.13 12.76
C ASP A 203 -4.84 0.70 11.34
N VAL A 204 -4.11 1.79 11.11
CA VAL A 204 -3.96 2.41 9.80
C VAL A 204 -3.12 1.52 8.88
N ALA A 205 -2.07 0.86 9.38
CA ALA A 205 -1.26 -0.12 8.65
C ALA A 205 -1.98 -1.47 8.42
N ALA A 206 -2.95 -1.83 9.27
CA ALA A 206 -3.78 -3.01 9.04
C ALA A 206 -4.63 -2.89 7.77
N VAL A 207 -5.02 -1.68 7.35
CA VAL A 207 -5.81 -1.48 6.12
C VAL A 207 -5.06 -1.95 4.86
N PRO A 208 -3.84 -1.46 4.56
CA PRO A 208 -3.08 -1.97 3.42
C PRO A 208 -2.70 -3.44 3.55
N ASP A 209 -2.47 -3.99 4.76
CA ASP A 209 -2.23 -5.44 4.96
C ASP A 209 -3.42 -6.29 4.49
N LEU A 210 -4.62 -5.96 4.99
CA LEU A 210 -5.86 -6.61 4.60
C LEU A 210 -6.05 -6.61 3.08
N VAL A 211 -5.82 -5.46 2.47
CA VAL A 211 -6.06 -5.24 1.04
C VAL A 211 -4.99 -5.92 0.19
N ALA A 212 -3.70 -5.83 0.56
CA ALA A 212 -2.62 -6.54 -0.13
C ALA A 212 -2.82 -8.05 -0.05
N GLY A 213 -3.17 -8.56 1.14
CA GLY A 213 -3.51 -9.96 1.36
C GLY A 213 -4.66 -10.43 0.47
N ALA A 214 -5.77 -9.67 0.44
CA ALA A 214 -6.92 -9.98 -0.39
C ALA A 214 -6.58 -9.98 -1.89
N TYR A 215 -5.87 -8.96 -2.38
CA TYR A 215 -5.50 -8.88 -3.80
C TYR A 215 -4.61 -10.03 -4.25
N CYS A 216 -3.66 -10.48 -3.42
CA CYS A 216 -2.86 -11.67 -3.74
C CYS A 216 -3.74 -12.91 -3.90
N GLN A 217 -4.73 -13.13 -3.04
CA GLN A 217 -5.67 -14.26 -3.14
C GLN A 217 -6.62 -14.13 -4.34
N MET A 218 -7.01 -12.91 -4.69
CA MET A 218 -7.90 -12.65 -5.84
C MET A 218 -7.16 -12.63 -7.17
N SER A 219 -5.83 -12.54 -7.18
CA SER A 219 -5.01 -12.25 -8.37
C SER A 219 -5.28 -13.16 -9.58
N GLY A 220 -5.57 -14.45 -9.35
CA GLY A 220 -5.91 -15.41 -10.39
C GLY A 220 -7.29 -15.23 -11.03
N PHE A 221 -8.17 -14.44 -10.42
CA PHE A 221 -9.54 -14.18 -10.87
C PHE A 221 -9.72 -12.78 -11.46
N LEU A 222 -8.75 -11.89 -11.23
CA LEU A 222 -8.83 -10.52 -11.72
C LEU A 222 -8.46 -10.46 -13.20
N PRO A 223 -9.25 -9.75 -14.04
CA PRO A 223 -8.96 -9.62 -15.45
C PRO A 223 -7.67 -8.83 -15.70
N ALA A 224 -6.82 -9.37 -16.57
CA ALA A 224 -5.66 -8.68 -17.12
C ALA A 224 -6.11 -7.77 -18.26
N PHE A 225 -5.78 -6.48 -18.18
CA PHE A 225 -6.14 -5.50 -19.22
C PHE A 225 -4.95 -5.04 -20.05
N LEU A 226 -3.72 -5.46 -19.70
CA LEU A 226 -2.51 -5.35 -20.52
C LEU A 226 -2.33 -3.97 -21.20
N GLY A 227 -2.43 -2.88 -20.43
CA GLY A 227 -2.23 -1.52 -20.97
C GLY A 227 -3.53 -0.77 -21.25
N MET A 228 -4.67 -1.45 -21.26
CA MET A 228 -5.96 -0.78 -21.39
C MET A 228 -6.37 -0.11 -20.08
N LYS A 229 -6.78 1.15 -20.20
CA LYS A 229 -7.30 1.94 -19.08
C LYS A 229 -8.73 1.50 -18.75
N THR A 230 -8.92 0.74 -17.67
CA THR A 230 -10.24 0.21 -17.29
C THR A 230 -10.61 0.58 -15.87
N TRP A 231 -11.21 1.76 -15.69
CA TRP A 231 -11.53 2.27 -14.35
C TRP A 231 -12.50 1.43 -13.53
N GLN A 232 -13.38 0.66 -14.16
CA GLN A 232 -14.43 -0.07 -13.45
C GLN A 232 -14.44 -1.53 -13.87
N VAL A 233 -14.35 -2.41 -12.88
CA VAL A 233 -14.32 -3.86 -13.04
C VAL A 233 -15.43 -4.46 -12.19
N ARG A 234 -16.27 -5.28 -12.81
CA ARG A 234 -17.21 -6.12 -12.07
C ARG A 234 -16.46 -7.32 -11.53
N MET A 235 -16.38 -7.41 -10.22
CA MET A 235 -15.92 -8.61 -9.54
C MET A 235 -17.03 -9.66 -9.60
N ALA A 236 -16.68 -10.90 -9.88
CA ALA A 236 -17.57 -12.05 -9.70
C ALA A 236 -17.18 -12.73 -8.38
N PRO A 237 -17.83 -12.43 -7.24
CA PRO A 237 -17.34 -12.85 -5.92
C PRO A 237 -17.31 -14.38 -5.77
N SER A 238 -18.20 -15.08 -6.47
CA SER A 238 -18.35 -16.54 -6.38
C SER A 238 -17.14 -17.35 -6.85
N SER A 239 -16.17 -16.75 -7.53
CA SER A 239 -14.95 -17.45 -7.96
C SER A 239 -13.83 -17.43 -6.91
N VAL A 240 -13.90 -16.57 -5.89
CA VAL A 240 -12.85 -16.44 -4.87
C VAL A 240 -13.14 -17.38 -3.70
N GLU A 241 -12.36 -18.47 -3.59
CA GLU A 241 -12.52 -19.48 -2.53
C GLU A 241 -12.12 -18.97 -1.14
N ASP A 242 -11.10 -18.09 -1.04
CA ASP A 242 -10.68 -17.53 0.24
C ASP A 242 -11.74 -16.55 0.77
N ARG A 243 -12.48 -16.99 1.79
CA ARG A 243 -13.53 -16.20 2.45
C ARG A 243 -13.08 -14.81 2.91
N ARG A 244 -11.81 -14.63 3.28
CA ARG A 244 -11.27 -13.34 3.75
C ARG A 244 -11.11 -12.40 2.58
N ALA A 245 -10.51 -12.90 1.51
CA ALA A 245 -10.35 -12.17 0.27
C ALA A 245 -11.71 -11.81 -0.35
N HIS A 246 -12.68 -12.73 -0.29
CA HIS A 246 -14.05 -12.49 -0.71
C HIS A 246 -14.70 -11.33 0.07
N ALA A 247 -14.68 -11.38 1.41
CA ALA A 247 -15.30 -10.33 2.22
C ALA A 247 -14.68 -8.94 2.00
N ILE A 248 -13.36 -8.89 1.81
CA ILE A 248 -12.64 -7.65 1.50
C ILE A 248 -12.92 -7.20 0.07
N GLY A 249 -13.01 -8.13 -0.89
CA GLY A 249 -13.40 -7.87 -2.28
C GLY A 249 -14.79 -7.27 -2.38
N ASP A 250 -15.76 -7.78 -1.64
CA ASP A 250 -17.12 -7.24 -1.55
C ASP A 250 -17.13 -5.82 -0.98
N TRP A 251 -16.35 -5.58 0.08
CA TRP A 251 -16.18 -4.24 0.64
C TRP A 251 -15.55 -3.27 -0.37
N LEU A 252 -14.50 -3.68 -1.08
CA LEU A 252 -13.89 -2.88 -2.15
C LEU A 252 -14.88 -2.62 -3.28
N ALA A 253 -15.78 -3.55 -3.59
CA ALA A 253 -16.81 -3.37 -4.61
C ALA A 253 -17.96 -2.46 -4.15
N ASN A 254 -18.09 -2.22 -2.84
CA ASN A 254 -19.11 -1.35 -2.25
C ASN A 254 -18.73 0.14 -2.44
N GLY A 255 -19.17 0.73 -3.54
CA GLY A 255 -18.85 2.12 -3.93
C GLY A 255 -19.42 3.24 -3.04
N ARG A 256 -19.99 2.93 -1.86
CA ARG A 256 -20.60 3.89 -0.94
C ARG A 256 -19.61 4.50 0.07
N ALA A 257 -18.39 3.99 0.16
CA ALA A 257 -17.37 4.47 1.08
C ALA A 257 -16.83 5.86 0.70
N THR A 258 -16.46 6.64 1.73
CA THR A 258 -15.69 7.88 1.59
C THR A 258 -14.27 7.56 1.12
N LEU A 259 -13.68 6.50 1.68
CA LEU A 259 -12.40 5.97 1.23
C LEU A 259 -12.51 5.52 -0.24
N ARG A 260 -11.67 6.07 -1.11
CA ARG A 260 -11.61 5.70 -2.52
C ARG A 260 -10.53 4.66 -2.73
N HIS A 261 -10.76 3.65 -3.55
CA HIS A 261 -9.74 2.67 -3.87
C HIS A 261 -9.39 2.65 -5.37
N VAL A 262 -8.16 2.24 -5.66
CA VAL A 262 -7.71 1.92 -7.01
C VAL A 262 -6.68 0.80 -6.95
N LEU A 263 -6.81 -0.15 -7.86
CA LEU A 263 -5.84 -1.19 -8.15
C LEU A 263 -5.09 -0.82 -9.43
N LEU A 264 -3.79 -0.60 -9.33
CA LEU A 264 -2.88 -0.57 -10.46
C LEU A 264 -2.33 -1.98 -10.68
N ARG A 265 -2.39 -2.50 -11.90
CA ARG A 265 -1.76 -3.77 -12.26
C ARG A 265 -0.57 -3.53 -13.17
N LEU A 266 0.55 -4.18 -12.86
CA LEU A 266 1.73 -4.28 -13.72
C LEU A 266 1.87 -5.73 -14.19
N GLU A 267 1.77 -5.93 -15.50
CA GLU A 267 1.65 -7.25 -16.12
C GLU A 267 2.55 -7.32 -17.35
N GLN A 268 3.03 -8.51 -17.73
CA GLN A 268 3.69 -8.71 -19.03
C GLN A 268 2.67 -9.16 -20.08
N ASP A 269 2.70 -8.52 -21.24
CA ASP A 269 1.94 -8.98 -22.41
C ASP A 269 2.60 -10.19 -23.09
N GLY A 270 2.00 -10.67 -24.18
CA GLY A 270 2.50 -11.83 -24.93
C GLY A 270 3.89 -11.65 -25.54
N ASN A 271 4.39 -10.41 -25.64
CA ASN A 271 5.72 -10.08 -26.13
C ASN A 271 6.73 -9.86 -25.00
N GLY A 272 6.30 -9.98 -23.74
CA GLY A 272 7.13 -9.70 -22.56
C GLY A 272 7.22 -8.22 -22.22
N GLU A 273 6.49 -7.33 -22.90
CA GLU A 273 6.47 -5.91 -22.55
C GLU A 273 5.64 -5.68 -21.28
N VAL A 274 6.16 -4.85 -20.38
CA VAL A 274 5.45 -4.48 -19.16
C VAL A 274 4.36 -3.47 -19.50
N ARG A 275 3.13 -3.80 -19.10
CA ARG A 275 1.93 -3.00 -19.30
C ARG A 275 1.31 -2.64 -17.96
N SER A 276 0.72 -1.45 -17.90
CA SER A 276 -0.01 -0.99 -16.71
C SER A 276 -1.51 -0.84 -16.99
N SER A 277 -2.36 -1.23 -16.03
CA SER A 277 -3.79 -0.91 -16.06
C SER A 277 -4.23 -0.39 -14.70
N ALA A 278 -5.26 0.46 -14.67
CA ALA A 278 -5.85 0.98 -13.43
C ALA A 278 -7.31 0.51 -13.35
N GLN A 279 -7.72 -0.03 -12.21
CA GLN A 279 -8.99 -0.70 -11.96
C GLN A 279 -9.61 -0.24 -10.64
N ALA A 280 -10.93 -0.07 -10.59
CA ALA A 280 -11.71 0.04 -9.36
C ALA A 280 -12.89 -0.93 -9.44
N PHE A 281 -13.27 -1.50 -8.30
CA PHE A 281 -14.31 -2.51 -8.27
C PHE A 281 -15.69 -1.86 -8.19
N MET A 282 -16.64 -2.46 -8.92
CA MET A 282 -18.06 -2.17 -8.78
C MET A 282 -18.77 -3.44 -8.33
N GLY A 283 -19.62 -3.30 -7.31
CA GLY A 283 -20.52 -4.36 -6.89
C GLY A 283 -21.47 -4.77 -8.02
N SER A 284 -21.85 -6.04 -8.04
CA SER A 284 -23.00 -6.49 -8.81
C SER A 284 -24.26 -5.94 -8.15
N THR A 285 -24.84 -4.88 -8.72
CA THR A 285 -26.22 -4.50 -8.44
C THR A 285 -27.18 -5.56 -8.98
#